data_AF-A0A4V1F5V0-F1
#
_entry.id   AF-A0A4V1F5V0-F1
#
_cell.length_a   1.000
_cell.length_b   1.000
_cell.length_c   1.000
_cell.angle_alpha   90.00
_cell.angle_beta   90.00
_cell.angle_gamma   90.00
#
_symmetry.space_group_name_H-M   'P 1'
#
loop_
_entity.id
_entity.type
_entity.pdbx_description
1 polymer ?
#
loop_
_entity_poly.entity_id
_entity_poly.type
_entity_poly.pdbx_seq_one_letter_code
_entity_poly.pdbx_strand_id
1 'polypeptide(L)'
;MVWESLSGAVGAGELVMERGVARNCAERCSAFIEQLKGVQSKARSLESVDGFGGLLPSGVALAAKFERKATGGDYSLDRALADHIAVVEQMRSVFEAIESRYVAAEEANTTAVTAAGSQIN
;
A
#
# COMPACT_ATOMS: atom_id res chain seq x y z
N MET A 1 6.22 9.06 6.48
CA MET A 1 5.89 10.06 7.52
C MET A 1 4.49 9.92 8.12
N VAL A 2 3.37 10.15 7.40
CA VAL A 2 2.03 10.05 8.03
C VAL A 2 1.72 8.64 8.54
N TRP A 3 1.94 7.60 7.72
CA TRP A 3 1.64 6.22 8.09
C TRP A 3 2.55 5.67 9.19
N GLU A 4 3.82 6.10 9.23
CA GLU A 4 4.73 5.78 10.33
C GLU A 4 4.23 6.36 11.66
N SER A 5 3.73 7.60 11.67
CA SER A 5 3.15 8.20 12.86
C SER A 5 1.89 7.47 13.35
N LEU A 6 1.04 7.02 12.41
CA LEU A 6 -0.14 6.23 12.74
C LEU A 6 0.25 4.86 13.29
N SER A 7 1.29 4.21 12.74
CA SER A 7 1.83 2.97 13.30
C SER A 7 2.30 3.14 14.75
N GLY A 8 2.95 4.27 15.07
CA GLY A 8 3.30 4.63 16.44
C GLY A 8 2.08 4.77 17.37
N ALA A 9 1.02 5.45 16.91
CA ALA A 9 -0.23 5.61 17.65
C ALA A 9 -0.96 4.26 17.87
N VAL A 10 -0.87 3.34 16.91
CA VAL A 10 -1.35 1.96 17.09
C VAL A 10 -0.57 1.27 18.21
N GLY A 11 0.76 1.34 18.20
CA GLY A 11 1.61 0.77 19.25
C GLY A 11 1.27 1.29 20.65
N ALA A 12 1.05 2.60 20.76
CA ALA A 12 0.61 3.28 21.99
C ALA A 12 -0.83 2.94 22.41
N GLY A 13 -1.64 2.40 21.50
CA GLY A 13 -3.06 2.10 21.73
C GLY A 13 -3.99 3.30 21.69
N GLU A 14 -3.53 4.40 21.11
CA GLU A 14 -4.30 5.61 20.89
C GLU A 14 -5.16 5.51 19.62
N LEU A 15 -4.78 4.62 18.69
CA LEU A 15 -5.56 4.31 17.50
C LEU A 15 -6.21 2.93 17.62
N VAL A 16 -7.53 2.92 17.66
CA VAL A 16 -8.37 1.72 17.69
C VAL A 16 -9.44 1.79 16.61
N MET A 17 -9.88 0.63 16.14
CA MET A 17 -10.96 0.50 15.16
C MET A 17 -11.93 -0.57 15.62
N GLU A 18 -13.15 -0.51 15.11
CA GLU A 18 -14.12 -1.58 15.31
C GLU A 18 -13.61 -2.91 14.76
N ARG A 19 -14.04 -4.00 15.40
CA ARG A 19 -13.61 -5.37 15.08
C ARG A 19 -13.80 -5.66 13.60
N GLY A 20 -12.74 -6.15 12.96
CA GLY A 20 -12.74 -6.57 11.55
C GLY A 20 -12.74 -5.42 10.54
N VAL A 21 -12.89 -4.15 10.95
CA VAL A 21 -12.74 -3.01 10.03
C VAL A 21 -11.28 -2.90 9.59
N ALA A 22 -10.33 -3.04 10.52
CA ALA A 22 -8.91 -3.01 10.21
C ALA A 22 -8.52 -4.14 9.23
N ARG A 23 -8.95 -5.38 9.49
CA ARG A 23 -8.80 -6.49 8.52
C ARG A 23 -9.38 -6.16 7.14
N ASN A 24 -10.61 -5.67 7.06
CA ASN A 24 -11.24 -5.32 5.78
C ASN A 24 -10.46 -4.21 5.04
N CYS A 25 -9.93 -3.23 5.77
CA CYS A 25 -9.08 -2.18 5.20
C CYS A 25 -7.75 -2.73 4.68
N ALA A 26 -7.09 -3.65 5.41
CA ALA A 26 -5.87 -4.31 4.96
C ALA A 26 -6.10 -5.16 3.68
N GLU A 27 -7.22 -5.87 3.60
CA GLU A 27 -7.64 -6.62 2.40
C GLU A 27 -7.86 -5.70 1.20
N ARG A 28 -8.52 -4.55 1.41
CA ARG A 28 -8.72 -3.53 0.37
C ARG A 28 -7.39 -2.92 -0.09
N CYS A 29 -6.46 -2.65 0.83
CA CYS A 29 -5.12 -2.17 0.49
C CYS A 29 -4.38 -3.20 -0.35
N SER A 30 -4.45 -4.49 0.01
CA SER A 30 -3.85 -5.57 -0.77
C SER A 30 -4.43 -5.65 -2.19
N ALA A 31 -5.76 -5.59 -2.32
CA ALA A 31 -6.40 -5.58 -3.64
C ALA A 31 -5.97 -4.36 -4.48
N PHE A 32 -5.84 -3.19 -3.84
CA PHE A 32 -5.43 -1.98 -4.55
C PHE A 32 -3.96 -2.00 -4.97
N ILE A 33 -3.06 -2.56 -4.14
CA ILE A 33 -1.66 -2.80 -4.51
C ILE A 33 -1.58 -3.67 -5.76
N GLU A 34 -2.37 -4.74 -5.84
CA GLU A 34 -2.37 -5.61 -7.03
C GLU A 34 -2.90 -4.88 -8.28
N GLN A 35 -3.90 -4.01 -8.13
CA GLN A 35 -4.35 -3.16 -9.24
C GLN A 35 -3.25 -2.20 -9.70
N LEU A 36 -2.54 -1.55 -8.77
CA LEU A 36 -1.43 -0.64 -9.07
C LEU A 36 -0.27 -1.37 -9.76
N LYS A 37 0.09 -2.57 -9.29
CA LYS A 37 1.08 -3.43 -9.97
C LYS A 37 0.63 -3.82 -11.39
N GLY A 38 -0.66 -4.06 -11.58
CA GLY A 38 -1.25 -4.28 -12.90
C GLY A 38 -1.08 -3.07 -13.82
N VAL A 39 -1.31 -1.85 -13.32
CA VAL A 39 -1.06 -0.60 -14.06
C VAL A 39 0.43 -0.41 -14.33
N GLN A 40 1.30 -0.68 -13.35
CA GLN A 40 2.75 -0.59 -13.50
C GLN A 40 3.28 -1.54 -14.58
N SER A 41 2.72 -2.75 -14.67
CA SER A 41 3.06 -3.70 -15.73
C SER A 41 2.69 -3.18 -17.12
N LYS A 42 1.52 -2.55 -17.25
CA LYS A 42 1.10 -1.89 -18.49
C LYS A 42 1.93 -0.64 -18.80
N ALA A 43 2.35 0.11 -17.77
CA ALA A 43 3.21 1.27 -17.96
C ALA A 43 4.58 0.86 -18.52
N ARG A 44 5.14 -0.29 -18.10
CA ARG A 44 6.40 -0.82 -18.66
C ARG A 44 6.33 -1.11 -20.16
N SER A 45 5.17 -1.45 -20.72
CA SER A 45 5.06 -1.61 -22.18
C SER A 45 5.20 -0.29 -22.95
N LEU A 46 5.22 0.85 -22.26
CA LEU A 46 5.46 2.17 -22.84
C LEU A 46 6.94 2.58 -22.78
N GLU A 47 7.84 1.70 -22.31
CA GLU A 47 9.29 1.92 -22.32
C GLU A 47 9.85 2.13 -23.73
N SER A 48 9.21 1.52 -24.73
CA SER A 48 9.51 1.75 -26.14
C SER A 48 8.24 2.20 -26.84
N VAL A 49 8.28 3.36 -27.50
CA VAL A 49 7.12 3.95 -28.17
C VAL A 49 7.43 4.13 -29.65
N ASP A 50 6.74 3.35 -30.48
CA ASP A 50 6.76 3.48 -31.93
C ASP A 50 5.48 4.17 -32.45
N GLY A 51 5.39 4.42 -33.76
CA GLY A 51 4.22 5.00 -34.43
C GLY A 51 4.33 6.50 -34.70
N PHE A 52 5.42 7.15 -34.28
CA PHE A 52 5.70 8.55 -34.60
C PHE A 52 6.54 8.75 -35.89
N GLY A 53 7.00 7.66 -36.50
CA GLY A 53 7.83 7.66 -37.71
C GLY A 53 9.31 7.99 -37.44
N GLY A 54 10.22 7.21 -38.05
CA GLY A 54 11.68 7.34 -37.85
C GLY A 54 12.41 8.24 -38.86
N LEU A 55 11.74 8.68 -39.92
CA LEU A 55 12.38 9.43 -41.02
C LEU A 55 12.57 10.92 -40.71
N LEU A 56 11.72 11.50 -39.86
CA LEU A 56 11.80 12.90 -39.47
C LEU A 56 12.36 13.01 -38.03
N PRO A 57 13.27 13.96 -37.76
CA PRO A 57 13.79 14.19 -36.41
C PRO A 57 12.71 14.44 -35.35
N SER A 58 11.58 15.01 -35.75
CA SER A 58 10.44 15.27 -34.87
C SER A 58 9.78 14.00 -34.34
N GLY A 59 9.66 12.96 -35.17
CA GLY A 59 9.07 11.68 -34.77
C GLY A 59 9.93 10.96 -33.74
N VAL A 60 11.25 10.90 -34.00
CA VAL A 60 12.25 10.37 -33.06
C VAL A 60 12.23 11.13 -31.73
N ALA A 61 12.18 12.47 -31.79
CA ALA A 61 12.14 13.29 -30.59
C ALA A 61 10.85 13.10 -29.77
N LEU A 62 9.72 12.81 -30.43
CA LEU A 62 8.44 12.58 -29.76
C LEU A 62 8.41 11.21 -29.08
N ALA A 63 8.87 10.16 -29.76
CA ALA A 63 9.06 8.83 -29.16
C ALA A 63 9.89 8.92 -27.87
N ALA A 64 11.09 9.51 -27.96
CA ALA A 64 11.99 9.68 -26.82
C ALA A 64 11.41 10.53 -25.67
N LYS A 65 10.43 11.40 -25.93
CA LYS A 65 9.72 12.15 -24.87
C LYS A 65 8.70 11.26 -24.16
N PHE A 66 7.95 10.44 -24.89
CA PHE A 66 6.94 9.55 -24.30
C PHE A 66 7.58 8.37 -23.56
N GLU A 67 8.65 7.79 -24.11
CA GLU A 67 9.44 6.76 -23.43
C GLU A 67 9.94 7.27 -22.07
N ARG A 68 10.50 8.49 -22.03
CA ARG A 68 10.92 9.12 -20.77
C ARG A 68 9.78 9.40 -19.80
N LYS A 69 8.57 9.67 -20.29
CA LYS A 69 7.38 9.81 -19.42
C LYS A 69 6.96 8.46 -18.82
N ALA A 70 7.19 7.37 -19.53
CA ALA A 70 6.90 6.03 -19.05
C ALA A 70 7.94 5.54 -18.03
N THR A 71 9.23 5.66 -18.36
CA THR A 71 10.37 5.16 -17.58
C THR A 71 11.60 6.04 -17.75
N GLY A 72 12.47 6.11 -16.73
CA GLY A 72 13.80 6.73 -16.83
C GLY A 72 13.84 8.25 -17.01
N GLY A 73 12.70 8.93 -17.12
CA GLY A 73 12.61 10.39 -17.10
C GLY A 73 12.43 10.96 -15.69
N ASP A 74 12.33 12.28 -15.61
CA ASP A 74 12.05 12.98 -14.35
C ASP A 74 10.62 12.69 -13.89
N TYR A 75 10.50 12.11 -12.69
CA TYR A 75 9.26 11.58 -12.11
C TYR A 75 8.38 10.83 -13.12
N SER A 76 8.95 9.81 -13.75
CA SER A 76 8.28 8.93 -14.71
C SER A 76 7.13 8.13 -14.09
N LEU A 77 6.23 7.62 -14.95
CA LEU A 77 5.03 6.89 -14.54
C LEU A 77 5.34 5.67 -13.67
N ASP A 78 6.39 4.92 -14.02
CA ASP A 78 6.86 3.77 -13.22
C ASP A 78 7.26 4.16 -11.79
N ARG A 79 7.94 5.30 -11.62
CA ARG A 79 8.34 5.86 -10.33
C ARG A 79 7.13 6.35 -9.54
N ALA A 80 6.23 7.10 -10.18
CA ALA A 80 5.01 7.57 -9.52
C ALA A 80 4.14 6.39 -9.01
N LEU A 81 4.04 5.31 -9.81
CA LEU A 81 3.33 4.10 -9.41
C LEU A 81 4.04 3.36 -8.26
N ALA A 82 5.38 3.29 -8.29
CA ALA A 82 6.15 2.69 -7.20
C ALA A 82 5.95 3.45 -5.88
N ASP A 83 6.01 4.78 -5.92
CA ASP A 83 5.79 5.63 -4.75
C ASP A 83 4.37 5.47 -4.20
N HIS A 84 3.36 5.38 -5.07
CA HIS A 84 1.98 5.11 -4.65
C HIS A 84 1.82 3.71 -4.04
N ILE A 85 2.42 2.68 -4.62
CA ILE A 85 2.41 1.33 -4.04
C ILE A 85 3.02 1.36 -2.64
N ALA A 86 4.17 2.01 -2.45
CA ALA A 86 4.84 2.12 -1.15
C ALA A 86 3.96 2.81 -0.10
N VAL A 87 3.19 3.83 -0.48
CA VAL A 87 2.22 4.47 0.43
C VAL A 87 1.11 3.49 0.83
N VAL A 88 0.54 2.75 -0.12
CA VAL A 88 -0.54 1.79 0.18
C VAL A 88 -0.03 0.58 0.97
N GLU A 89 1.22 0.18 0.80
CA GLU A 89 1.86 -0.83 1.64
C GLU A 89 2.00 -0.37 3.11
N GLN A 90 2.38 0.89 3.32
CA GLN A 90 2.40 1.48 4.67
C GLN A 90 0.99 1.56 5.27
N MET A 91 -0.03 1.88 4.47
CA MET A 91 -1.44 1.84 4.89
C MET A 91 -1.82 0.45 5.40
N ARG A 92 -1.55 -0.57 4.59
CA ARG A 92 -1.84 -1.96 4.93
C ARG A 92 -1.19 -2.36 6.25
N SER A 93 0.10 -2.04 6.42
CA SER A 93 0.85 -2.37 7.63
C SER A 93 0.23 -1.76 8.90
N VAL A 94 -0.25 -0.51 8.83
CA VAL A 94 -0.96 0.12 9.96
C VAL A 94 -2.24 -0.64 10.30
N PHE A 95 -3.05 -1.02 9.30
CA PHE A 95 -4.28 -1.77 9.54
C PHE A 95 -4.01 -3.18 10.09
N GLU A 96 -2.98 -3.86 9.60
CA GLU A 96 -2.55 -5.16 10.14
C GLU A 96 -2.08 -5.05 11.61
N ALA A 97 -1.38 -3.96 11.95
CA ALA A 97 -0.97 -3.70 13.33
C ALA A 97 -2.17 -3.46 14.26
N ILE A 98 -3.21 -2.76 13.80
CA ILE A 98 -4.45 -2.56 14.57
C ILE A 98 -5.12 -3.90 14.85
N GLU A 99 -5.27 -4.76 13.84
CA GLU A 99 -5.89 -6.07 13.98
C GLU A 99 -5.09 -6.97 14.93
N SER A 100 -3.76 -6.97 14.82
CA SER A 100 -2.88 -7.75 15.69
C SER A 100 -3.03 -7.33 17.17
N ARG A 101 -3.10 -6.03 17.45
CA ARG A 101 -3.32 -5.55 18.82
C ARG A 101 -4.71 -5.90 19.34
N TYR A 102 -5.72 -5.86 18.47
CA TYR A 102 -7.07 -6.29 18.84
C TYR A 102 -7.09 -7.76 19.29
N VAL A 103 -6.48 -8.66 18.50
CA VAL A 103 -6.38 -10.10 18.86
C VAL A 103 -5.64 -10.29 20.18
N ALA A 104 -4.51 -9.63 20.38
CA ALA A 104 -3.74 -9.72 21.62
C ALA A 104 -4.52 -9.22 22.86
N ALA A 105 -5.28 -8.13 22.71
CA ALA A 105 -6.12 -7.60 23.79
C ALA A 105 -7.27 -8.55 24.14
N GLU A 106 -7.90 -9.17 23.14
CA GLU A 106 -8.99 -10.13 23.34
C GLU A 106 -8.52 -11.42 24.04
N GLU A 107 -7.35 -11.95 23.65
CA GLU A 107 -6.74 -13.12 24.29
C GLU A 107 -6.37 -12.85 25.76
N ALA A 108 -5.80 -11.67 26.04
CA ALA A 108 -5.47 -11.24 27.38
C ALA A 108 -6.73 -11.09 28.26
N ASN A 109 -7.78 -10.44 27.74
CA ASN A 109 -9.05 -10.29 28.43
C ASN A 109 -9.73 -11.63 28.71
N THR A 110 -9.76 -12.54 27.73
CA THR A 110 -10.36 -13.88 27.87
C THR A 110 -9.64 -14.68 28.97
N THR A 111 -8.31 -14.61 29.00
CA THR A 111 -7.49 -15.27 30.03
C THR A 111 -7.78 -14.70 31.41
N ALA A 112 -7.81 -13.38 31.55
CA ALA A 112 -8.08 -12.71 32.82
C ALA A 112 -9.49 -13.02 33.36
N VAL A 113 -10.51 -13.00 32.50
CA VAL A 113 -11.89 -13.33 32.87
C VAL A 113 -12.02 -14.79 33.30
N THR A 114 -11.38 -15.72 32.57
CA THR A 114 -11.38 -17.15 32.91
C THR A 114 -10.70 -17.40 34.26
N ALA A 115 -9.56 -16.75 34.51
CA ALA A 115 -8.84 -16.84 35.77
C ALA A 115 -9.68 -16.30 36.95
N ALA A 116 -10.32 -15.14 36.78
CA ALA A 116 -11.19 -14.57 37.80
C ALA A 116 -12.42 -15.46 38.08
N GLY A 117 -13.03 -16.04 37.04
CA GLY A 117 -14.16 -16.98 37.21
C GLY A 117 -13.78 -18.24 37.99
N SER A 118 -12.56 -18.76 37.81
CA SER A 118 -12.03 -19.89 38.58
C SER A 118 -11.75 -19.57 40.05
N GLN A 119 -11.63 -18.29 40.43
CA GLN A 119 -11.39 -17.88 41.83
C GLN A 119 -12.68 -17.68 42.62
N ILE A 120 -13.82 -17.51 41.92
CA ILE A 120 -15.13 -17.23 42.52
C ILE A 120 -15.94 -18.53 42.72
N ASN A 121 -15.53 -19.63 42.08
CA ASN A 121 -16.17 -20.94 42.11
C ASN A 121 -15.30 -21.96 42.86
#